data_AF-A0A534EET8-F1
#
_entry.id   AF-A0A534EET8-F1
#
_cell.length_a   1.000
_cell.length_b   1.000
_cell.length_c   1.000
_cell.angle_alpha   90.00
_cell.angle_beta   90.00
_cell.angle_gamma   90.00
#
_symmetry.space_group_name_H-M   'P 1'
#
loop_
_entity.id
_entity.type
_entity.pdbx_description
1 polymer ?
#
loop_
_entity_poly.entity_id
_entity_poly.type
_entity_poly.pdbx_seq_one_letter_code
_entity_poly.pdbx_strand_id
1 'polypeptide(L)'
;MELLASSPAVFTGTCLVLGLVVGSFLNVVIYRLPVMLERSWREQCAQSSGDAAAATVPALGAPQRFNLVVPRSACPACGAPIAARHNIPLISWVLLRGRCASCGEPISVRYPLVEALSGALCAAVAWKFGFGWQALAAL
;
A
#
# COMPACT_ATOMS: atom_id res chain seq x y z
N MET A 1 17.41 -18.93 -12.92
CA MET A 1 18.23 -17.87 -13.53
C MET A 1 18.30 -18.01 -15.04
N GLU A 2 18.59 -19.20 -15.59
CA GLU A 2 18.64 -19.42 -17.05
C GLU A 2 17.37 -19.01 -17.81
N LEU A 3 16.18 -19.26 -17.27
CA LEU A 3 14.91 -18.88 -17.90
C LEU A 3 14.72 -17.35 -18.00
N LEU A 4 15.22 -16.60 -17.01
CA LEU A 4 15.14 -15.13 -16.99
C LEU A 4 16.21 -14.50 -17.89
N ALA A 5 17.39 -15.13 -17.98
CA ALA A 5 18.45 -14.70 -18.87
C ALA A 5 18.14 -14.99 -20.35
N SER A 6 17.43 -16.08 -20.64
CA SER A 6 17.10 -16.52 -22.01
C SER A 6 15.86 -15.84 -22.59
N SER A 7 14.93 -15.38 -21.76
CA SER A 7 13.69 -14.73 -22.22
C SER A 7 13.51 -13.34 -21.61
N PRO A 8 13.80 -12.27 -22.38
CA PRO A 8 13.58 -10.89 -21.94
C PRO A 8 12.13 -10.63 -21.52
N ALA A 9 11.15 -11.26 -22.19
CA ALA A 9 9.75 -11.13 -21.85
C ALA A 9 9.41 -11.70 -20.45
N VAL A 10 9.99 -12.87 -20.11
CA VAL A 10 9.80 -13.49 -18.78
C VAL A 10 10.45 -12.63 -17.71
N PHE A 11 11.63 -12.06 -17.97
CA PHE A 11 12.30 -11.15 -17.04
C PHE A 11 11.49 -9.86 -16.82
N THR A 12 11.09 -9.17 -17.88
CA THR A 12 10.26 -7.97 -17.80
C THR A 12 8.93 -8.24 -17.10
N GLY A 13 8.25 -9.35 -17.41
CA GLY A 13 7.02 -9.74 -16.74
C GLY A 13 7.23 -10.00 -15.24
N THR A 14 8.34 -10.64 -14.86
CA THR A 14 8.69 -10.86 -13.45
C THR A 14 8.91 -9.54 -12.71
N CYS A 15 9.70 -8.63 -13.28
CA CYS A 15 9.94 -7.31 -12.70
C CYS A 15 8.66 -6.46 -12.60
N LEU A 16 7.76 -6.57 -13.58
CA LEU A 16 6.45 -5.92 -13.54
C LEU A 16 5.62 -6.41 -12.34
N VAL A 17 5.52 -7.73 -12.15
CA VAL A 17 4.78 -8.32 -11.02
C VAL A 17 5.39 -7.90 -9.69
N LEU A 18 6.73 -7.93 -9.57
CA LEU A 18 7.42 -7.45 -8.38
C LEU A 18 7.13 -5.97 -8.11
N GLY A 19 7.18 -5.12 -9.13
CA GLY A 19 6.88 -3.69 -9.02
C GLY A 19 5.43 -3.42 -8.59
N LEU A 20 4.47 -4.21 -9.08
CA LEU A 20 3.07 -4.13 -8.61
C LEU A 20 2.94 -4.52 -7.13
N VAL A 21 3.62 -5.59 -6.69
CA VAL A 21 3.62 -6.01 -5.28
C VAL A 21 4.22 -4.92 -4.38
N VAL A 22 5.36 -4.35 -4.78
CA VAL A 22 6.00 -3.24 -4.05
C VAL A 22 5.09 -2.01 -4.03
N GLY A 23 4.48 -1.65 -5.15
CA GLY A 23 3.52 -0.55 -5.25
C GLY A 23 2.31 -0.73 -4.34
N SER A 24 1.76 -1.95 -4.26
CA SER A 24 0.68 -2.29 -3.33
C SER A 24 1.10 -2.10 -1.87
N PHE A 25 2.36 -2.44 -1.52
CA PHE A 25 2.88 -2.20 -0.17
C PHE A 25 3.09 -0.70 0.11
N LEU A 26 3.60 0.06 -0.86
CA LEU A 26 3.77 1.52 -0.73
C LEU A 26 2.45 2.21 -0.42
N ASN A 27 1.33 1.79 -1.00
CA ASN A 27 0.00 2.30 -0.66
C ASN A 27 -0.34 2.14 0.84
N VAL A 28 0.07 1.03 1.46
CA VAL A 28 -0.12 0.80 2.90
C VAL A 28 0.74 1.77 3.71
N VAL A 29 2.00 1.95 3.34
CA VAL A 29 2.93 2.86 4.02
C VAL A 29 2.47 4.31 3.90
N ILE A 30 2.17 4.78 2.68
CA ILE A 30 1.72 6.14 2.38
C ILE A 30 0.50 6.53 3.21
N TYR A 31 -0.45 5.61 3.37
CA TYR A 31 -1.64 5.86 4.16
C TYR A 31 -1.41 5.76 5.68
N ARG A 32 -0.74 4.69 6.14
CA ARG A 32 -0.70 4.36 7.57
C ARG A 32 0.39 5.09 8.35
N LEU A 33 1.55 5.33 7.73
CA LEU A 33 2.67 5.99 8.39
C LEU A 33 2.32 7.38 8.95
N PRO A 34 1.70 8.31 8.20
CA PRO A 34 1.36 9.63 8.73
C PRO A 34 0.36 9.54 9.90
N VAL A 35 -0.60 8.61 9.84
CA VAL A 35 -1.57 8.40 10.92
C VAL A 35 -0.90 7.87 12.18
N MET A 36 0.08 6.97 12.06
CA MET A 36 0.86 6.48 13.21
C MET A 36 1.67 7.60 13.86
N LEU A 37 2.35 8.41 13.04
CA LEU A 37 3.15 9.54 13.52
C LEU A 37 2.28 10.57 14.25
N GLU A 38 1.15 10.96 13.66
CA GLU A 38 0.20 11.88 14.27
C GLU A 38 -0.33 11.38 15.63
N ARG A 39 -0.62 10.08 15.76
CA ARG A 39 -1.04 9.47 17.04
C ARG A 39 0.07 9.54 18.08
N SER A 40 1.29 9.14 17.72
CA SER A 40 2.45 9.19 18.63
C SER A 40 2.78 10.62 19.08
N TRP A 41 2.60 11.60 18.18
CA TRP A 41 2.79 13.01 18.48
C TRP A 41 1.79 13.51 19.53
N ARG A 42 0.50 13.19 19.37
CA ARG A 42 -0.55 13.54 20.34
C ARG A 42 -0.29 12.94 21.72
N GLU A 43 0.17 11.69 21.76
CA GLU A 43 0.54 11.01 23.02
C GLU A 43 1.70 11.73 23.73
N GLN A 44 2.72 12.19 22.98
CA GLN A 44 3.86 12.93 23.54
C GLN A 44 3.48 14.32 24.06
N CYS A 45 2.61 15.04 23.35
CA CYS A 45 2.08 16.33 23.80
C CYS A 45 1.31 16.17 25.13
N ALA A 46 0.42 15.17 25.22
CA ALA A 46 -0.36 14.92 26.43
C ALA A 46 0.52 14.61 27.66
N GLN A 47 1.62 13.88 27.46
CA GLN A 47 2.60 13.62 28.53
C GLN A 47 3.36 14.89 28.95
N SER A 48 3.68 15.75 27.99
CA SER A 48 4.48 16.97 28.22
C SER A 48 3.67 18.10 28.86
N SER A 49 2.35 18.16 28.61
CA SER A 49 1.46 19.18 29.17
C SER A 49 1.11 18.99 30.65
N GLY A 50 1.53 17.88 31.29
CA GLY A 50 1.19 17.58 32.68
C GLY A 50 -0.27 17.17 32.91
N ASP A 51 -1.08 17.10 31.85
CA ASP A 51 -2.48 16.66 31.88
C ASP A 51 -2.57 15.13 31.98
N ALA A 52 -2.29 14.59 33.17
CA ALA A 52 -2.45 13.17 33.48
C ALA A 52 -3.89 12.66 33.25
N ALA A 53 -4.89 13.55 33.19
CA ALA A 53 -6.28 13.23 32.91
C ALA A 53 -6.58 12.92 31.43
N ALA A 54 -5.73 13.35 30.49
CA ALA A 54 -5.92 13.10 29.05
C ALA A 54 -5.26 11.78 28.58
N ALA A 55 -4.38 11.20 29.38
CA ALA A 55 -3.51 10.10 28.98
C ALA A 55 -4.18 8.70 28.94
N THR A 56 -5.45 8.56 29.36
CA THR A 56 -6.05 7.22 29.58
C THR A 56 -7.43 7.01 28.97
N VAL A 57 -7.94 7.93 28.15
CA VAL A 57 -9.18 7.65 27.41
C VAL A 57 -8.82 7.38 25.95
N PRO A 58 -8.58 6.10 25.56
CA PRO A 58 -8.66 5.77 24.14
C PRO A 58 -10.01 6.27 23.66
N ALA A 59 -10.01 7.14 22.65
CA ALA A 59 -11.24 7.64 22.03
C ALA A 59 -12.18 6.45 21.82
N LEU A 60 -13.36 6.50 22.45
CA LEU A 60 -14.30 5.39 22.54
C LEU A 60 -14.51 4.79 21.13
N GLY A 61 -13.93 3.61 20.86
CA GLY A 61 -13.99 2.93 19.56
C GLY A 61 -12.72 2.91 18.69
N ALA A 62 -11.61 3.51 19.11
CA ALA A 62 -10.35 3.41 18.37
C ALA A 62 -9.68 2.03 18.56
N PRO A 63 -9.19 1.36 17.49
CA PRO A 63 -8.49 0.09 17.61
C PRO A 63 -7.22 0.26 18.45
N GLN A 64 -7.09 -0.55 19.50
CA GLN A 64 -6.00 -0.58 20.48
C GLN A 64 -4.60 -0.72 19.83
N ARG A 65 -4.51 -1.27 18.61
CA ARG A 65 -3.26 -1.38 17.84
C ARG A 65 -3.49 -0.89 16.42
N PHE A 66 -2.80 0.18 16.04
CA PHE A 66 -2.76 0.69 14.67
C PHE A 66 -1.31 0.74 14.22
N ASN A 67 -0.95 -0.17 13.32
CA ASN A 67 0.37 -0.26 12.70
C ASN A 67 0.24 -0.61 11.21
N LEU A 68 1.36 -0.91 10.54
CA LEU A 68 1.36 -1.24 9.12
C LEU A 68 0.54 -2.51 8.78
N VAL A 69 0.43 -3.45 9.71
CA VAL A 69 -0.21 -4.76 9.52
C VAL A 69 -1.66 -4.78 10.03
N VAL A 70 -1.94 -4.15 11.17
CA VAL A 70 -3.25 -4.13 11.83
C VAL A 70 -3.78 -2.70 12.00
N PRO A 71 -5.10 -2.47 11.89
CA PRO A 71 -6.16 -3.42 11.56
C PRO A 71 -6.13 -3.86 10.09
N ARG A 72 -6.97 -4.83 9.71
CA ARG A 72 -7.14 -5.24 8.30
C ARG A 72 -7.62 -4.05 7.45
N SER A 73 -7.29 -4.07 6.16
CA SER A 73 -7.80 -3.07 5.21
C SER A 73 -9.33 -2.99 5.29
N ALA A 74 -9.86 -1.78 5.43
CA ALA A 74 -11.28 -1.51 5.50
C ALA A 74 -11.61 -0.30 4.63
N CYS A 75 -12.85 -0.22 4.14
CA CYS A 75 -13.31 0.95 3.40
C CYS A 75 -13.30 2.19 4.31
N PRO A 76 -12.70 3.32 3.91
CA PRO A 76 -12.67 4.53 4.73
C PRO A 76 -14.06 5.17 4.91
N ALA A 77 -15.02 4.92 4.00
CA ALA A 77 -16.35 5.50 4.06
C ALA A 77 -17.32 4.68 4.91
N CYS A 78 -17.37 3.36 4.73
CA CYS A 78 -18.33 2.50 5.42
C CYS A 78 -17.72 1.58 6.50
N GLY A 79 -16.39 1.55 6.64
CA GLY A 79 -15.71 0.66 7.59
C GLY A 79 -15.79 -0.82 7.26
N ALA A 80 -16.43 -1.21 6.15
CA ALA A 80 -16.55 -2.62 5.77
C ALA A 80 -15.17 -3.24 5.53
N PRO A 81 -14.90 -4.44 6.06
CA PRO A 81 -13.62 -5.12 5.87
C PRO A 81 -13.44 -5.47 4.39
N ILE A 82 -12.27 -5.14 3.85
CA ILE A 82 -11.91 -5.46 2.46
C ILE A 82 -11.43 -6.92 2.43
N ALA A 83 -12.11 -7.75 1.63
CA ALA A 83 -11.70 -9.14 1.41
C ALA A 83 -10.27 -9.19 0.85
N ALA A 84 -9.48 -10.21 1.21
CA ALA A 84 -8.09 -10.32 0.76
C ALA A 84 -7.93 -10.25 -0.77
N ARG A 85 -8.89 -10.82 -1.52
CA ARG A 85 -8.94 -10.73 -2.99
C ARG A 85 -9.14 -9.32 -3.54
N HIS A 86 -9.71 -8.41 -2.75
CA HIS A 86 -9.87 -7.00 -3.13
C HIS A 86 -8.67 -6.14 -2.70
N ASN A 87 -7.69 -6.70 -1.99
CA ASN A 87 -6.47 -5.99 -1.60
C ASN A 87 -5.44 -5.85 -2.72
N ILE A 88 -5.66 -6.42 -3.91
CA ILE A 88 -4.79 -6.21 -5.08
C ILE A 88 -5.30 -4.97 -5.81
N PRO A 89 -4.78 -3.76 -5.51
CA PRO A 89 -5.48 -2.52 -5.79
C PRO A 89 -5.78 -2.34 -7.28
N LEU A 90 -4.85 -2.62 -8.18
CA LEU A 90 -5.05 -2.45 -9.62
C LEU A 90 -6.14 -3.38 -10.16
N ILE A 91 -6.04 -4.68 -9.83
CA ILE A 91 -6.96 -5.71 -10.32
C ILE A 91 -8.35 -5.50 -9.73
N SER A 92 -8.43 -5.31 -8.41
CA SER A 92 -9.70 -5.13 -7.73
C SER A 92 -10.38 -3.82 -8.10
N TRP A 93 -9.62 -2.73 -8.31
CA TRP A 93 -10.17 -1.45 -8.73
C TRP A 93 -10.75 -1.53 -10.15
N VAL A 94 -10.08 -2.21 -11.10
CA VAL A 94 -10.64 -2.42 -12.44
C VAL A 94 -11.91 -3.27 -12.38
N LEU A 95 -11.90 -4.38 -11.65
CA LEU A 95 -13.05 -5.28 -11.52
C LEU A 95 -14.25 -4.62 -10.82
N LEU A 96 -14.00 -3.80 -9.80
CA LEU A 96 -15.03 -3.07 -9.06
C LEU A 96 -15.36 -1.70 -9.68
N ARG A 97 -14.80 -1.38 -10.86
CA ARG A 97 -14.97 -0.09 -11.57
C ARG A 97 -14.69 1.12 -10.69
N GLY A 98 -13.67 1.00 -9.86
CA GLY A 98 -13.21 2.03 -8.93
C GLY A 98 -14.17 2.33 -7.79
N ARG A 99 -15.04 1.39 -7.40
CA ARG A 99 -16.02 1.58 -6.32
C ARG A 99 -15.85 0.54 -5.21
N CYS A 100 -16.25 0.91 -3.99
CA CYS A 100 -16.31 -0.04 -2.89
C CYS A 100 -17.35 -1.12 -3.17
N ALA A 101 -16.99 -2.39 -2.95
CA ALA A 101 -17.89 -3.53 -3.13
C ALA A 101 -19.11 -3.52 -2.19
N SER A 102 -19.03 -2.82 -1.04
CA SER A 102 -20.11 -2.79 -0.04
C SER A 102 -20.99 -1.54 -0.14
N CYS A 103 -20.39 -0.34 -0.22
CA CYS A 103 -21.15 0.92 -0.20
C CYS A 103 -21.18 1.66 -1.54
N GLY A 104 -20.43 1.21 -2.56
CA GLY A 104 -20.40 1.86 -3.88
C GLY A 104 -19.63 3.19 -3.94
N GLU A 105 -19.06 3.64 -2.82
CA GLU A 105 -18.25 4.87 -2.74
C GLU A 105 -17.04 4.77 -3.69
N PRO A 106 -16.74 5.82 -4.49
CA PRO A 106 -15.56 5.86 -5.34
C PRO A 106 -14.26 5.72 -4.53
N ILE A 107 -13.41 4.80 -4.96
CA ILE A 107 -12.05 4.61 -4.44
C ILE A 107 -11.12 5.54 -5.25
N SER A 108 -10.35 6.36 -4.54
CA SER A 108 -9.42 7.31 -5.15
C SER A 108 -8.47 6.62 -6.15
N VAL A 109 -8.34 7.21 -7.34
CA VAL A 109 -7.43 6.73 -8.40
C VAL A 109 -5.95 6.80 -8.01
N ARG A 110 -5.61 7.54 -6.96
CA ARG A 110 -4.23 7.67 -6.47
C ARG A 110 -3.62 6.30 -6.12
N TYR A 111 -4.41 5.42 -5.51
CA TYR A 111 -3.94 4.09 -5.10
C TYR A 111 -3.56 3.18 -6.28
N PRO A 112 -4.44 2.91 -7.26
CA PRO A 112 -4.05 2.12 -8.43
C PRO A 112 -2.99 2.82 -9.28
N LEU A 113 -2.93 4.15 -9.29
CA LEU A 113 -1.91 4.89 -10.03
C LEU A 113 -0.50 4.64 -9.48
N VAL A 114 -0.31 4.70 -8.15
CA VAL A 114 1.00 4.41 -7.53
C VAL A 114 1.45 2.98 -7.86
N GLU A 115 0.53 2.03 -7.77
CA GLU A 115 0.84 0.63 -8.09
C GLU A 115 1.20 0.44 -9.57
N ALA A 116 0.41 1.01 -10.48
CA ALA A 116 0.66 0.98 -11.91
C ALA A 116 2.02 1.59 -12.26
N LEU A 117 2.34 2.74 -11.67
CA LEU A 117 3.61 3.43 -11.89
C LEU A 117 4.78 2.61 -11.37
N SER A 118 4.69 2.02 -10.17
CA SER A 118 5.74 1.13 -9.65
C SER A 118 5.97 -0.07 -10.57
N GLY A 119 4.91 -0.76 -10.98
CA GLY A 119 5.00 -1.88 -11.92
C GLY A 119 5.58 -1.48 -13.28
N ALA A 120 5.11 -0.37 -13.85
CA ALA A 120 5.55 0.13 -15.14
C ALA A 120 7.01 0.58 -15.13
N LEU A 121 7.47 1.25 -14.07
CA LEU A 121 8.87 1.67 -13.93
C LEU A 121 9.79 0.46 -13.80
N CYS A 122 9.46 -0.52 -12.96
CA CYS A 122 10.24 -1.75 -12.86
C CYS A 122 10.30 -2.51 -14.20
N ALA A 123 9.18 -2.58 -14.92
CA ALA A 123 9.14 -3.17 -16.26
C ALA A 123 10.00 -2.41 -17.27
N ALA A 124 9.97 -1.07 -17.24
CA ALA A 124 10.76 -0.22 -18.12
C ALA A 124 12.27 -0.39 -17.88
N VAL A 125 12.70 -0.46 -16.61
CA VAL A 125 14.08 -0.76 -16.23
C VAL A 125 14.49 -2.14 -16.76
N ALA A 126 13.67 -3.16 -16.53
CA ALA A 126 13.94 -4.52 -16.98
C ALA A 126 14.03 -4.63 -18.51
N TRP A 127 13.15 -3.93 -19.23
CA TRP A 127 13.16 -3.88 -20.69
C TRP A 127 14.38 -3.15 -21.25
N LYS A 128 14.82 -2.06 -20.60
CA LYS A 128 15.94 -1.24 -21.06
C LYS A 128 17.30 -1.90 -20.82
N PHE A 129 17.50 -2.49 -19.64
CA PHE A 129 18.80 -3.01 -19.21
C PHE A 129 18.94 -4.52 -19.40
N GLY A 130 17.84 -5.25 -19.55
CA GLY A 130 17.85 -6.71 -19.65
C GLY A 130 18.29 -7.38 -18.34
N PHE A 131 18.33 -8.72 -18.32
CA PHE A 131 18.75 -9.46 -17.14
C PHE A 131 20.25 -9.24 -16.87
N GLY A 132 20.59 -8.59 -15.76
CA GLY A 132 21.98 -8.27 -15.42
C GLY A 132 22.12 -7.36 -14.21
N TRP A 133 23.36 -7.02 -13.87
CA TRP A 133 23.68 -6.20 -12.69
C TRP A 133 23.19 -4.76 -12.83
N GLN A 134 23.15 -4.25 -14.05
CA GLN A 134 22.64 -2.91 -14.36
C GLN A 134 21.15 -2.79 -14.05
N ALA A 135 20.35 -3.81 -14.41
CA ALA A 135 18.94 -3.84 -14.06
C ALA A 135 18.74 -3.97 -12.55
N LEU A 136 19.53 -4.80 -11.87
CA LEU A 136 19.47 -4.92 -10.41
C LEU A 136 19.76 -3.59 -9.70
N ALA A 137 20.76 -2.84 -10.16
CA ALA A 137 21.12 -1.56 -9.57
C ALA A 137 20.09 -0.45 -9.84
N ALA A 138 19.29 -0.58 -10.89
CA ALA A 138 18.30 0.42 -11.31
C ALA A 138 16.86 0.12 -10.83
N LEU A 139 16.62 -1.08 -10.28
CA LEU A 139 15.35 -1.51 -9.67
C LEU A 139 15.30 -1.12 -8.18
#